data_AF-A0A1H1R1Z9-F1
#
_entry.id   AF-A0A1H1R1Z9-F1
#
_cell.length_a   1.000
_cell.length_b   1.000
_cell.length_c   1.000
_cell.angle_alpha   90.00
_cell.angle_beta   90.00
_cell.angle_gamma   90.00
#
_symmetry.space_group_name_H-M   'P 1'
#
loop_
_entity.id
_entity.type
_entity.pdbx_description
1 polymer ?
#
loop_
_entity_poly.entity_id
_entity_poly.type
_entity_poly.pdbx_seq_one_letter_code
_entity_poly.pdbx_strand_id
1 'polypeptide(L)'
;MTSAPTEAPAQAARATTQPTSETSSGADEAGIAYVKSPMVGTFYRSPSPENPSFVDVNAKVEEKTVVCIIEAMKIMNEIQAETKGTIVEVLVENGQPVEYGQRLFKVKLT
;
A
#
# COMPACT_ATOMS: atom_id res chain seq x y z
N MET A 1 47.16 -36.01 -29.49
CA MET A 1 46.32 -36.05 -30.70
C MET A 1 44.89 -36.33 -30.27
N THR A 2 43.93 -35.61 -30.85
CA THR A 2 42.48 -35.54 -30.57
C THR A 2 42.09 -34.56 -29.45
N SER A 3 41.02 -33.76 -29.54
CA SER A 3 40.50 -32.83 -30.56
C SER A 3 39.23 -32.21 -29.93
N ALA A 4 39.23 -30.89 -29.80
CA ALA A 4 38.15 -29.88 -29.94
C ALA A 4 36.74 -30.02 -29.26
N PRO A 5 36.05 -28.88 -29.01
CA PRO A 5 34.93 -28.70 -28.08
C PRO A 5 33.55 -28.67 -28.77
N THR A 6 32.44 -28.64 -28.00
CA THR A 6 31.09 -28.26 -28.50
C THR A 6 30.21 -27.65 -27.40
N GLU A 7 29.94 -26.36 -27.63
CA GLU A 7 28.77 -25.46 -27.42
C GLU A 7 27.56 -25.80 -26.53
N ALA A 8 26.99 -24.69 -26.02
CA ALA A 8 25.85 -24.51 -25.09
C ALA A 8 24.46 -24.74 -25.72
N PRO A 9 23.38 -24.55 -24.93
CA PRO A 9 22.67 -23.27 -25.09
C PRO A 9 22.20 -22.61 -23.79
N ALA A 10 21.93 -21.31 -23.97
CA ALA A 10 21.40 -20.35 -23.02
C ALA A 10 20.06 -20.75 -22.40
N GLN A 11 19.84 -20.34 -21.15
CA GLN A 11 18.50 -20.18 -20.61
C GLN A 11 18.27 -18.71 -20.24
N ALA A 12 17.17 -18.22 -20.79
CA ALA A 12 16.79 -16.84 -20.90
C ALA A 12 16.28 -16.22 -19.58
N ALA A 13 16.34 -14.90 -19.59
CA ALA A 13 15.73 -13.94 -18.68
C ALA A 13 14.41 -14.35 -18.02
N ARG A 14 14.33 -14.07 -16.71
CA ARG A 14 13.15 -13.43 -16.13
C ARG A 14 13.59 -12.20 -15.36
N ALA A 15 13.52 -11.06 -16.05
CA ALA A 15 13.42 -9.77 -15.40
C ALA A 15 12.11 -9.78 -14.60
N THR A 16 12.21 -9.83 -13.28
CA THR A 16 11.09 -9.50 -12.42
C THR A 16 10.92 -7.98 -12.53
N THR A 17 10.02 -7.56 -13.41
CA THR A 17 9.41 -6.24 -13.39
C THR A 17 8.71 -6.09 -12.04
N GLN A 18 9.43 -5.59 -11.04
CA GLN A 18 8.77 -4.97 -9.90
C GLN A 18 8.03 -3.76 -10.47
N PRO A 19 6.71 -3.63 -10.24
CA PRO A 19 6.03 -2.40 -10.59
C PRO A 19 6.73 -1.28 -9.83
N THR A 20 7.25 -0.35 -10.60
CA THR A 20 7.61 0.99 -10.18
C THR A 20 6.53 1.48 -9.23
N SER A 21 6.83 1.52 -7.92
CA SER A 21 6.14 2.43 -7.01
C SER A 21 6.49 3.82 -7.51
N GLU A 22 5.69 4.29 -8.46
CA GLU A 22 5.56 5.68 -8.80
C GLU A 22 5.13 6.36 -7.50
N THR A 23 6.13 6.77 -6.72
CA THR A 23 5.99 7.85 -5.77
C THR A 23 5.63 9.07 -6.61
N SER A 24 4.37 9.13 -6.99
CA SER A 24 3.72 10.31 -7.51
C SER A 24 3.83 11.32 -6.39
N SER A 25 4.89 12.11 -6.45
CA SER A 25 4.95 13.44 -5.87
C SER A 25 3.95 14.31 -6.63
N GLY A 26 2.68 13.91 -6.63
CA GLY A 26 1.58 14.77 -6.97
C GLY A 26 1.61 15.87 -5.93
N ALA A 27 1.80 17.09 -6.43
CA ALA A 27 1.64 18.32 -5.69
C ALA A 27 0.45 18.17 -4.72
N ASP A 28 0.62 18.72 -3.53
CA ASP A 28 -0.43 18.83 -2.53
C ASP A 28 -1.54 19.68 -3.15
N GLU A 29 -2.45 19.05 -3.89
CA GLU A 29 -3.63 19.72 -4.42
C GLU A 29 -4.34 20.33 -3.23
N ALA A 30 -4.64 21.62 -3.33
CA ALA A 30 -5.28 22.34 -2.24
C ALA A 30 -6.56 21.60 -1.83
N GLY A 31 -6.60 21.10 -0.58
CA GLY A 31 -7.71 20.30 -0.08
C GLY A 31 -7.56 18.79 -0.20
N ILE A 32 -6.38 18.25 -0.52
CA ILE A 32 -6.08 16.81 -0.49
C ILE A 32 -5.04 16.50 0.59
N ALA A 33 -5.37 15.56 1.47
CA ALA A 33 -4.48 14.97 2.46
C ALA A 33 -4.25 13.48 2.18
N TYR A 34 -3.17 12.93 2.72
CA TYR A 34 -2.85 11.51 2.59
C TYR A 34 -2.68 10.88 3.96
N VAL A 35 -3.38 9.77 4.21
CA VAL A 35 -3.12 8.92 5.37
C VAL A 35 -1.89 8.09 5.05
N LYS A 36 -0.87 8.13 5.91
CA LYS A 36 0.39 7.43 5.71
C LYS A 36 0.52 6.30 6.73
N SER A 37 1.33 5.30 6.39
CA SER A 37 1.66 4.24 7.33
C SER A 37 2.64 4.74 8.40
N PRO A 38 2.34 4.59 9.70
CA PRO A 38 3.26 4.93 10.78
C PRO A 38 4.29 3.82 11.05
N MET A 39 4.22 2.68 10.36
CA MET A 39 5.11 1.54 10.58
C MET A 39 5.25 0.66 9.33
N VAL A 40 6.16 -0.31 9.39
CA VAL A 40 6.32 -1.33 8.33
C VAL A 40 5.46 -2.55 8.69
N GLY A 41 4.71 -3.08 7.73
CA GLY A 41 3.85 -4.24 7.97
C GLY A 41 3.00 -4.62 6.76
N THR A 42 1.92 -5.36 6.99
CA THR A 42 0.97 -5.78 5.96
C THR A 42 -0.34 -5.00 6.12
N PHE A 43 -0.80 -4.34 5.05
CA PHE A 43 -2.02 -3.54 5.06
C PHE A 43 -3.27 -4.40 4.92
N TYR A 44 -4.28 -4.18 5.77
CA TYR A 44 -5.61 -4.76 5.60
C TYR A 44 -6.72 -3.73 5.77
N ARG A 45 -7.76 -3.87 4.94
CA ARG A 45 -8.92 -2.97 4.92
C ARG A 45 -10.00 -3.34 5.93
N SER A 46 -9.94 -4.53 6.51
CA SER A 46 -10.93 -5.07 7.45
C SER A 46 -10.23 -5.67 8.67
N PRO A 47 -10.87 -5.73 9.86
CA PRO A 47 -10.30 -6.37 11.05
C PRO A 47 -10.11 -7.89 10.88
N SER A 48 -10.85 -8.50 9.95
CA SER A 48 -10.76 -9.91 9.58
C SER A 48 -11.29 -10.07 8.15
N PRO A 49 -10.91 -11.14 7.42
CA PRO A 49 -11.35 -11.35 6.03
C PRO A 49 -12.87 -11.49 5.86
N GLU A 50 -13.59 -11.86 6.91
CA GLU A 50 -15.06 -12.01 6.90
C GLU A 50 -15.79 -10.71 7.28
N ASN A 51 -15.07 -9.71 7.80
CA ASN A 51 -15.65 -8.45 8.24
C ASN A 51 -15.64 -7.39 7.11
N PRO A 52 -16.61 -6.46 7.13
CA PRO A 52 -16.61 -5.34 6.21
C PRO A 52 -15.35 -4.48 6.40
N SER A 53 -14.99 -3.74 5.34
CA SER A 53 -13.88 -2.79 5.42
C SER A 53 -14.20 -1.67 6.39
N PHE A 54 -13.17 -1.15 7.07
CA PHE A 54 -13.30 -0.03 8.00
C PHE A 54 -13.86 1.20 7.30
N VAL A 55 -13.37 1.47 6.09
CA VAL A 55 -13.83 2.56 5.23
C VAL A 55 -13.83 2.13 3.76
N ASP A 56 -14.74 2.71 3.01
CA ASP A 56 -14.86 2.58 1.56
C ASP A 56 -14.59 3.93 0.86
N VAL A 57 -14.40 3.89 -0.45
CA VAL A 57 -14.33 5.11 -1.26
C VAL A 57 -15.65 5.88 -1.13
N ASN A 58 -15.56 7.19 -0.93
CA ASN A 58 -16.63 8.13 -0.56
C ASN A 58 -17.07 8.10 0.92
N ALA A 59 -16.44 7.30 1.78
CA ALA A 59 -16.70 7.36 3.22
C ALA A 59 -16.12 8.65 3.84
N LYS A 60 -16.88 9.24 4.77
CA LYS A 60 -16.40 10.36 5.59
C LYS A 60 -15.58 9.84 6.77
N VAL A 61 -14.46 10.49 7.06
CA VAL A 61 -13.55 10.16 8.14
C VAL A 61 -13.25 11.40 8.97
N GLU A 62 -13.02 11.19 10.26
CA GLU A 62 -12.51 12.17 11.22
C GLU A 62 -11.12 11.76 11.70
N GLU A 63 -10.43 12.65 12.42
CA GLU A 63 -9.06 12.44 12.86
C GLU A 63 -8.84 11.12 13.63
N LYS A 64 -9.86 10.66 14.37
CA LYS A 64 -9.83 9.43 15.18
C LYS A 64 -10.50 8.23 14.52
N THR A 65 -11.02 8.37 13.30
CA THR A 65 -11.66 7.26 12.60
C THR A 65 -10.61 6.23 12.19
N VAL A 66 -10.82 4.96 12.56
CA VAL A 66 -9.98 3.85 12.11
C VAL A 66 -10.27 3.59 10.63
N VAL A 67 -9.24 3.60 9.78
CA VAL A 67 -9.36 3.45 8.32
C VAL A 67 -8.81 2.13 7.81
N CYS A 68 -7.86 1.55 8.52
CA CYS A 68 -7.28 0.24 8.21
C CYS A 68 -6.59 -0.34 9.44
N ILE A 69 -6.11 -1.57 9.29
CA ILE A 69 -5.13 -2.15 10.20
C ILE A 69 -3.84 -2.46 9.44
N ILE A 70 -2.73 -2.41 10.16
CA ILE A 70 -1.45 -2.88 9.65
C ILE A 70 -0.95 -3.96 10.59
N GLU A 71 -0.66 -5.14 10.03
CA GLU A 71 -0.05 -6.25 10.74
C GLU A 71 1.46 -6.05 10.80
N ALA A 72 2.01 -5.85 11.99
CA ALA A 72 3.45 -5.82 12.23
C ALA A 72 3.80 -6.84 13.31
N MET A 73 4.65 -7.82 12.99
CA MET A 73 5.10 -8.85 13.93
C MET A 73 3.94 -9.60 14.65
N LYS A 74 2.89 -9.97 13.90
CA LYS A 74 1.63 -10.61 14.41
C LYS A 74 0.74 -9.71 15.27
N ILE A 75 1.01 -8.41 15.34
CA ILE A 75 0.17 -7.44 16.03
C ILE A 75 -0.62 -6.65 14.98
N MET A 76 -1.94 -6.66 15.10
CA MET A 76 -2.84 -5.86 14.26
C MET A 76 -2.99 -4.48 14.89
N ASN A 77 -2.32 -3.47 14.34
CA ASN A 77 -2.47 -2.10 14.83
C ASN A 77 -3.47 -1.34 13.98
N GLU A 78 -4.45 -0.74 14.64
CA GLU A 78 -5.44 0.15 14.02
C GLU A 78 -4.80 1.47 13.63
N ILE A 79 -5.02 1.89 12.39
CA ILE A 79 -4.52 3.16 11.85
C ILE A 79 -5.68 4.13 11.78
N GLN A 80 -5.49 5.30 12.38
CA GLN A 80 -6.46 6.40 12.36
C GLN A 80 -6.22 7.31 11.16
N ALA A 81 -7.26 8.01 10.70
CA ALA A 81 -7.13 8.90 9.55
C ALA A 81 -6.24 10.12 9.80
N GLU A 82 -6.11 10.59 11.06
CA GLU A 82 -5.39 11.81 11.48
C GLU A 82 -5.83 13.10 10.77
N THR A 83 -6.89 13.02 9.96
CA THR A 83 -7.42 14.12 9.18
C THR A 83 -8.92 13.96 9.01
N LYS A 84 -9.60 15.07 8.77
CA LYS A 84 -11.04 15.12 8.54
C LYS A 84 -11.33 15.33 7.06
N GLY A 85 -12.15 14.46 6.48
CA GLY A 85 -12.50 14.57 5.07
C GLY A 85 -13.26 13.37 4.54
N THR A 86 -13.14 13.15 3.23
CA THR A 86 -13.76 12.03 2.52
C THR A 86 -12.70 11.20 1.82
N ILE A 87 -12.72 9.87 1.99
CA ILE A 87 -11.83 8.95 1.28
C ILE A 87 -12.16 9.02 -0.20
N VAL A 88 -11.20 9.43 -1.04
CA VAL A 88 -11.38 9.49 -2.50
C VAL A 88 -10.73 8.30 -3.20
N GLU A 89 -9.69 7.72 -2.61
CA GLU A 89 -8.96 6.62 -3.22
C GLU A 89 -8.19 5.82 -2.16
N VAL A 90 -8.06 4.51 -2.40
CA VAL A 90 -7.19 3.61 -1.63
C VAL A 90 -5.98 3.30 -2.50
N LEU A 91 -4.79 3.66 -2.02
CA LEU A 91 -3.53 3.58 -2.78
C LEU A 91 -2.82 2.24 -2.62
N VAL A 92 -3.31 1.38 -1.73
CA VAL A 92 -2.71 0.09 -1.39
C VAL A 92 -3.78 -1.00 -1.39
N GLU A 93 -3.46 -2.16 -1.97
CA GLU A 93 -4.37 -3.30 -1.99
C GLU A 93 -4.32 -4.11 -0.68
N ASN A 94 -5.43 -4.75 -0.33
CA ASN A 94 -5.52 -5.58 0.87
C ASN A 94 -4.55 -6.76 0.81
N GLY A 95 -3.74 -6.94 1.86
CA GLY A 95 -2.71 -7.97 1.96
C GLY A 95 -1.36 -7.56 1.37
N GLN A 96 -1.19 -6.32 0.90
CA GLN A 96 0.09 -5.84 0.40
C GLN A 96 1.02 -5.36 1.53
N PRO A 97 2.34 -5.56 1.38
CA PRO A 97 3.32 -4.97 2.29
C PRO A 97 3.33 -3.44 2.15
N VAL A 98 3.53 -2.76 3.28
CA VAL A 98 3.64 -1.31 3.36
C VAL A 98 4.84 -0.89 4.19
N GLU A 99 5.42 0.25 3.84
CA GLU A 99 6.58 0.83 4.49
C GLU A 99 6.22 2.09 5.31
N TYR A 100 7.12 2.48 6.22
CA TYR A 100 6.96 3.71 6.98
C TYR A 100 6.82 4.93 6.06
N GLY A 101 5.80 5.75 6.30
CA GLY A 101 5.51 6.96 5.51
C GLY A 101 4.85 6.69 4.16
N GLN A 102 4.62 5.44 3.77
CA GLN A 102 3.91 5.09 2.54
C GLN A 102 2.47 5.59 2.60
N ARG A 103 2.00 6.20 1.52
CA ARG A 103 0.62 6.70 1.42
C ARG A 103 -0.34 5.52 1.24
N LEU A 104 -1.35 5.45 2.10
CA LEU A 104 -2.34 4.37 2.14
C LEU A 104 -3.67 4.81 1.54
N PHE A 105 -4.09 6.03 1.89
CA PHE A 105 -5.36 6.60 1.43
C PHE A 105 -5.17 8.03 0.95
N LYS A 106 -5.95 8.41 -0.05
CA LYS A 106 -6.13 9.80 -0.49
C LYS A 106 -7.44 10.31 0.11
N VAL A 107 -7.36 11.43 0.83
CA VAL A 107 -8.49 12.04 1.53
C VAL A 107 -8.72 13.44 0.99
N LYS A 108 -9.94 13.76 0.59
CA LYS A 108 -10.36 15.13 0.27
C LYS A 108 -10.83 15.82 1.55
N LEU A 109 -10.11 16.86 1.96
CA LEU A 109 -10.44 17.67 3.13
C LEU A 109 -11.81 18.34 2.95
N THR A 110 -12.56 18.47 4.05
CA THR A 110 -13.90 19.06 4.10
C THR A 110 -14.00 20.06 5.23
#